data_AF-A0AAW5R8M3-F1
#
_entry.id   AF-A0AAW5R8M3-F1
#
_cell.length_a   1.000
_cell.length_b   1.000
_cell.length_c   1.000
_cell.angle_alpha   90.00
_cell.angle_beta   90.00
_cell.angle_gamma   90.00
#
_symmetry.space_group_name_H-M   'P 1'
#
loop_
_entity.id
_entity.type
_entity.pdbx_description
1 polymer ?
#
loop_
_entity_poly.entity_id
_entity_poly.type
_entity_poly.pdbx_seq_one_letter_code
_entity_poly.pdbx_strand_id
1 'polypeptide(L)'
;MTNKIASEQAVEHAWKYFELHSNQRITMFNYYLFIMAGLATAIGVTLQTSKNFAYIGVLLCIIAVIVSIIFWKLDQRTSFLIKQSEAVFKKLERNSDIDIGIFCNEESTLAKSNEKRCFLNKIVTYGTLFRSIFLISGVIGALGVIVFFLIIMEYIILK
;
A
#
# COMPACT_ATOMS: atom_id res chain seq x y z
N MET A 1 8.39 10.65 37.15
CA MET A 1 9.57 9.75 37.07
C MET A 1 9.63 9.14 35.69
N THR A 2 10.45 9.68 34.79
CA THR A 2 10.75 9.06 33.50
C THR A 2 11.70 7.89 33.76
N ASN A 3 11.18 6.67 33.68
CA ASN A 3 11.98 5.46 33.79
C ASN A 3 12.95 5.45 32.60
N LYS A 4 14.25 5.65 32.86
CA LYS A 4 15.28 5.64 31.81
C LYS A 4 15.42 4.21 31.33
N ILE A 5 14.87 3.92 30.15
CA ILE A 5 15.06 2.65 29.47
C ILE A 5 16.56 2.49 29.18
N ALA A 6 17.14 1.32 29.50
CA ALA A 6 18.53 1.03 29.15
C ALA A 6 18.72 1.09 27.63
N SER A 7 19.89 1.54 27.15
CA SER A 7 20.15 1.73 25.71
C SER A 7 19.87 0.47 24.88
N GLU A 8 20.24 -0.70 25.40
CA GLU A 8 19.99 -2.00 24.78
C GLU A 8 18.49 -2.32 24.67
N GLN A 9 17.73 -2.10 25.75
CA GLN A 9 16.27 -2.29 25.76
C GLN A 9 15.57 -1.32 24.78
N ALA A 10 16.09 -0.10 24.63
CA ALA A 10 15.56 0.89 23.70
C ALA A 10 15.80 0.47 22.23
N VAL A 11 16.98 -0.07 21.93
CA VAL A 11 17.32 -0.64 20.61
C VAL A 11 16.44 -1.84 20.30
N GLU A 12 16.31 -2.78 21.23
CA GLU A 12 15.48 -3.99 21.05
C GLU A 12 14.01 -3.63 20.86
N HIS A 13 13.48 -2.70 21.65
CA HIS A 13 12.10 -2.23 21.50
C HIS A 13 11.89 -1.56 20.14
N ALA A 14 12.81 -0.69 19.70
CA ALA A 14 12.72 -0.06 18.39
C ALA A 14 12.77 -1.09 17.25
N TRP A 15 13.59 -2.14 17.38
CA TRP A 15 13.72 -3.21 16.40
C TRP A 15 12.44 -4.03 16.29
N LYS A 16 11.90 -4.51 17.43
CA LYS A 16 10.63 -5.25 17.45
C LYS A 16 9.47 -4.43 16.88
N TYR A 17 9.45 -3.13 17.18
CA TYR A 17 8.43 -2.23 16.65
C TYR A 17 8.55 -2.04 15.12
N PHE A 18 9.77 -1.85 14.61
CA PHE A 18 10.06 -1.79 13.17
C PHE A 18 9.64 -3.09 12.46
N GLU A 19 10.07 -4.23 12.99
CA GLU A 19 9.80 -5.56 12.44
C GLU A 19 8.30 -5.85 12.38
N LEU A 20 7.59 -5.60 13.49
CA LEU A 20 6.15 -5.80 13.58
C LEU A 20 5.41 -5.03 12.49
N HIS A 21 5.67 -3.73 12.35
CA HIS A 21 4.94 -2.90 11.40
C HIS A 21 5.36 -3.12 9.95
N SER A 22 6.63 -3.48 9.71
CA SER A 22 7.11 -3.88 8.38
C SER A 22 6.42 -5.16 7.91
N ASN A 23 6.31 -6.17 8.80
CA ASN A 23 5.60 -7.41 8.51
C ASN A 23 4.09 -7.17 8.31
N GLN A 24 3.45 -6.38 9.18
CA GLN A 24 2.04 -6.01 9.03
C GLN A 24 1.75 -5.37 7.67
N ARG A 25 2.66 -4.54 7.16
CA ARG A 25 2.52 -3.88 5.86
C ARG A 25 2.46 -4.88 4.70
N ILE A 26 3.36 -5.87 4.68
CA ILE A 26 3.37 -6.93 3.67
C ILE A 26 2.12 -7.81 3.79
N THR A 27 1.73 -8.19 5.01
CA THR A 27 0.54 -9.00 5.24
C THR A 27 -0.73 -8.32 4.74
N MET A 28 -0.92 -7.02 5.03
CA MET A 28 -2.06 -6.26 4.52
C MET A 28 -2.07 -6.17 2.99
N PHE A 29 -0.90 -5.99 2.37
CA PHE A 29 -0.82 -5.99 0.90
C PHE A 29 -1.23 -7.35 0.31
N ASN A 30 -0.85 -8.47 0.93
CA ASN A 30 -1.28 -9.80 0.50
C ASN A 30 -2.81 -9.99 0.63
N TYR A 31 -3.41 -9.55 1.73
CA TYR A 31 -4.87 -9.58 1.89
C TYR A 31 -5.58 -8.70 0.86
N TYR A 32 -5.01 -7.54 0.53
CA TYR A 32 -5.52 -6.70 -0.52
C TYR A 32 -5.59 -7.43 -1.86
N LEU A 33 -4.47 -8.05 -2.28
CA LEU A 33 -4.41 -8.79 -3.54
C LEU A 33 -5.44 -9.93 -3.57
N PHE A 34 -5.60 -10.66 -2.47
CA PHE A 34 -6.58 -11.73 -2.35
C PHE A 34 -8.02 -11.22 -2.54
N ILE A 35 -8.39 -10.14 -1.83
CA ILE A 35 -9.72 -9.53 -1.94
C ILE A 35 -9.95 -9.00 -3.36
N MET A 36 -8.96 -8.30 -3.93
CA MET A 36 -9.08 -7.74 -5.28
C MET A 36 -9.17 -8.83 -6.36
N ALA A 37 -8.46 -9.95 -6.21
CA ALA A 37 -8.59 -11.09 -7.13
C ALA A 37 -10.01 -11.68 -7.08
N GLY A 38 -10.57 -11.84 -5.87
CA GLY A 38 -11.95 -12.28 -5.68
C GLY A 38 -12.97 -11.32 -6.31
N LEU A 39 -12.81 -10.02 -6.07
CA LEU A 39 -13.67 -8.98 -6.67
C LEU A 39 -13.55 -8.93 -8.19
N ALA A 40 -12.33 -9.00 -8.74
CA ALA A 40 -12.10 -9.03 -10.18
C ALA A 40 -12.78 -10.23 -10.84
N THR A 41 -12.72 -11.40 -10.20
CA THR A 41 -13.40 -12.62 -10.66
C THR A 41 -14.91 -12.44 -10.64
N ALA A 42 -15.47 -11.94 -9.53
CA ALA A 42 -16.90 -11.71 -9.39
C ALA A 42 -17.43 -10.68 -10.41
N ILE A 43 -16.68 -9.59 -10.64
CA ILE A 43 -16.97 -8.59 -11.66
C ILE A 43 -16.92 -9.22 -13.06
N GLY A 44 -15.89 -10.00 -13.37
CA GLY A 44 -15.73 -10.68 -14.66
C GLY A 44 -16.88 -11.64 -14.96
N VAL A 45 -17.31 -12.45 -13.97
CA VAL A 45 -18.48 -13.33 -14.11
C VAL A 45 -19.76 -12.52 -14.31
N THR A 46 -19.93 -11.43 -13.58
CA THR A 46 -21.12 -10.55 -13.71
C THR A 46 -21.19 -9.91 -15.09
N LEU A 47 -20.05 -9.53 -15.68
CA LEU A 47 -19.95 -9.04 -17.05
C LEU A 47 -20.27 -10.11 -18.11
N GLN A 48 -20.19 -11.40 -17.80
CA GLN A 48 -20.53 -12.47 -18.75
C GLN A 48 -21.97 -12.96 -18.58
N THR A 49 -22.64 -12.53 -17.51
CA THR A 49 -24.01 -12.95 -17.19
C THR A 49 -25.02 -12.00 -17.82
N SER A 50 -26.31 -12.33 -17.77
CA SER A 50 -27.39 -11.48 -18.27
C SER A 50 -27.43 -10.10 -17.61
N LYS A 51 -27.98 -9.12 -18.34
CA LYS A 51 -28.13 -7.71 -17.91
C LYS A 51 -28.82 -7.55 -16.55
N ASN A 52 -29.64 -8.50 -16.14
CA ASN A 52 -30.35 -8.47 -14.85
C ASN A 52 -29.39 -8.39 -13.66
N PHE A 53 -28.15 -8.86 -13.82
CA PHE A 53 -27.12 -8.82 -12.77
C PHE A 53 -26.25 -7.56 -12.80
N ALA A 54 -26.48 -6.62 -13.72
CA ALA A 54 -25.68 -5.40 -13.84
C ALA A 54 -25.70 -4.55 -12.55
N TYR A 55 -26.81 -4.57 -11.79
CA TYR A 55 -26.89 -3.94 -10.47
C TYR A 55 -25.91 -4.54 -9.46
N ILE A 56 -25.69 -5.86 -9.50
CA ILE A 56 -24.67 -6.53 -8.68
C ILE A 56 -23.27 -6.09 -9.13
N GLY A 57 -23.06 -5.93 -10.43
CA GLY A 57 -21.82 -5.41 -10.99
C GLY A 57 -21.46 -4.03 -10.45
N VAL A 58 -22.44 -3.11 -10.42
CA VAL A 58 -22.29 -1.79 -9.79
C VAL A 58 -21.86 -1.92 -8.33
N LEU A 59 -22.56 -2.76 -7.56
CA LEU A 59 -22.26 -2.97 -6.14
C LEU A 59 -20.84 -3.50 -5.93
N LEU A 60 -20.41 -4.51 -6.70
CA LEU A 60 -19.08 -5.08 -6.61
C LEU A 60 -17.98 -4.07 -6.97
N CYS A 61 -18.21 -3.24 -7.98
CA CYS A 61 -17.29 -2.17 -8.35
C CYS A 61 -17.19 -1.09 -7.26
N ILE A 62 -18.31 -0.70 -6.63
CA ILE A 62 -18.31 0.22 -5.48
C ILE A 62 -17.51 -0.38 -4.32
N ILE A 63 -17.70 -1.66 -4.02
CA ILE A 63 -16.95 -2.37 -2.98
C ILE A 63 -15.44 -2.34 -3.30
N ALA A 64 -15.05 -2.58 -4.56
CA ALA A 64 -13.64 -2.49 -4.97
C ALA A 64 -13.04 -1.10 -4.69
N VAL A 65 -13.76 -0.02 -5.02
CA VAL A 65 -13.32 1.36 -4.71
C VAL A 65 -13.14 1.56 -3.21
N ILE A 66 -14.12 1.16 -2.41
CA ILE A 66 -14.08 1.31 -0.95
C ILE A 66 -12.90 0.55 -0.36
N VAL A 67 -12.69 -0.71 -0.79
CA VAL A 67 -11.56 -1.53 -0.34
C VAL A 67 -10.23 -0.86 -0.70
N SER A 68 -10.07 -0.37 -1.93
CA SER A 68 -8.86 0.37 -2.33
C SER A 68 -8.58 1.58 -1.44
N ILE A 69 -9.61 2.37 -1.09
CA ILE A 69 -9.46 3.53 -0.20
C ILE A 69 -9.06 3.10 1.22
N ILE A 70 -9.71 2.07 1.77
CA ILE A 70 -9.42 1.56 3.12
C ILE A 70 -7.97 1.08 3.20
N PHE A 71 -7.54 0.23 2.27
CA PHE A 71 -6.17 -0.30 2.25
C PHE A 71 -5.12 0.79 2.00
N TRP A 72 -5.45 1.80 1.19
CA TRP A 72 -4.58 2.97 1.05
C TRP A 72 -4.38 3.70 2.38
N LYS A 73 -5.44 3.91 3.17
CA LYS A 73 -5.34 4.55 4.49
C LYS A 73 -4.57 3.69 5.49
N LEU A 74 -4.76 2.37 5.46
CA LEU A 74 -4.00 1.44 6.30
C LEU A 74 -2.50 1.47 5.96
N ASP A 75 -2.14 1.47 4.68
CA ASP A 75 -0.74 1.59 4.23
C ASP A 75 -0.10 2.93 4.64
N GLN A 76 -0.85 4.03 4.58
CA GLN A 76 -0.37 5.34 5.07
C GLN A 76 -0.03 5.25 6.56
N ARG A 77 -0.91 4.65 7.37
CA ARG A 77 -0.69 4.51 8.81
C ARG A 77 0.50 3.63 9.12
N THR A 78 0.63 2.45 8.51
CA THR A 78 1.77 1.57 8.80
C THR A 78 3.09 2.12 8.28
N SER A 79 3.09 2.77 7.12
CA SER A 79 4.26 3.51 6.63
C SER A 79 4.72 4.57 7.65
N PHE A 80 3.77 5.29 8.27
CA PHE A 80 4.08 6.27 9.31
C PHE A 80 4.71 5.62 10.55
N LEU A 81 4.17 4.50 11.03
CA LEU A 81 4.72 3.78 12.20
C LEU A 81 6.13 3.25 11.92
N ILE A 82 6.38 2.68 10.74
CA ILE A 82 7.72 2.24 10.31
C ILE A 82 8.69 3.42 10.34
N LYS A 83 8.33 4.56 9.74
CA LYS A 83 9.16 5.77 9.70
C LYS A 83 9.45 6.34 11.09
N GLN A 84 8.54 6.20 12.05
CA GLN A 84 8.83 6.58 13.43
C GLN A 84 9.95 5.74 14.04
N SER A 85 9.96 4.42 13.80
CA SER A 85 11.03 3.55 14.30
C SER A 85 12.37 3.82 13.61
N GLU A 86 12.37 4.07 12.30
CA GLU A 86 13.57 4.47 11.56
C GLU A 86 14.15 5.78 12.12
N ALA A 87 13.30 6.74 12.50
CA ALA A 87 13.75 7.99 13.11
C ALA A 87 14.42 7.77 14.48
N VAL A 88 13.98 6.77 15.26
CA VAL A 88 14.66 6.36 16.50
C VAL A 88 16.00 5.73 16.17
N PHE A 89 16.07 4.82 15.19
CA PHE A 89 17.33 4.21 14.77
C PHE A 89 18.34 5.22 14.25
N LYS A 90 17.93 6.21 13.44
CA LYS A 90 18.81 7.31 13.00
C LYS A 90 19.42 8.07 14.17
N LYS A 91 18.68 8.26 15.27
CA LYS A 91 19.22 8.91 16.48
C LYS A 91 20.19 8.01 17.24
N LEU A 92 19.90 6.71 17.34
CA LEU A 92 20.77 5.74 17.99
C LEU A 92 22.09 5.58 17.21
N GLU A 93 22.04 5.46 15.88
CA GLU A 93 23.23 5.38 15.02
C GLU A 93 24.11 6.62 15.12
N ARG A 94 23.53 7.84 15.11
CA ARG A 94 24.31 9.09 15.23
C ARG A 94 25.01 9.26 16.57
N ASN A 95 24.51 8.62 17.62
CA ASN A 95 25.08 8.67 18.96
C ASN A 95 25.99 7.46 19.26
N SER A 96 26.19 6.57 18.27
CA SER A 96 27.09 5.43 18.36
C SER A 96 28.50 5.85 17.95
N ASP A 97 29.51 5.32 18.64
CA ASP A 97 30.92 5.52 18.27
C ASP A 97 31.29 4.80 16.96
N ILE A 98 30.46 3.84 16.54
CA ILE A 98 30.63 3.05 15.32
C ILE A 98 29.68 3.57 14.25
N ASP A 99 30.24 3.96 13.09
CA ASP A 99 29.48 4.38 11.92
C ASP A 99 28.94 3.15 11.16
N ILE A 100 27.74 2.71 11.56
CA ILE A 100 26.99 1.65 10.86
C ILE A 100 26.18 2.25 9.70
N GLY A 101 25.56 3.42 9.94
CA GLY A 101 24.95 4.26 8.91
C GLY A 101 23.84 3.65 8.05
N ILE A 102 23.18 2.57 8.48
CA ILE A 102 22.17 1.86 7.67
C ILE A 102 20.96 2.76 7.42
N PHE A 103 20.39 3.34 8.48
CA PHE A 103 19.22 4.21 8.37
C PHE A 103 19.61 5.65 8.07
N CYS A 104 20.74 6.14 8.60
CA CYS A 104 21.18 7.52 8.36
C CYS A 104 21.54 7.79 6.89
N ASN A 105 22.17 6.82 6.21
CA ASN A 105 22.63 7.01 4.83
C ASN A 105 21.64 6.50 3.77
N GLU A 106 20.52 5.89 4.16
CA GLU A 106 19.55 5.33 3.22
C GLU A 106 19.07 6.36 2.20
N GLU A 107 18.59 7.52 2.67
CA GLU A 107 18.00 8.57 1.81
C GLU A 107 19.04 9.18 0.87
N SER A 108 20.25 9.44 1.37
CA SER A 108 21.33 10.01 0.56
C SER A 108 21.87 9.00 -0.46
N THR A 109 21.94 7.72 -0.10
CA THR A 109 22.35 6.63 -0.99
C THR A 109 21.32 6.38 -2.07
N LEU A 110 20.03 6.43 -1.73
CA LEU A 110 18.92 6.31 -2.68
C LEU A 110 18.94 7.48 -3.67
N ALA A 111 19.14 8.71 -3.19
CA ALA A 111 19.23 9.90 -4.04
C ALA A 111 20.40 9.81 -5.03
N LYS A 112 21.61 9.48 -4.56
CA LYS A 112 22.80 9.28 -5.40
C LYS A 112 22.57 8.16 -6.44
N SER A 113 21.94 7.06 -6.01
CA SER A 113 21.65 5.92 -6.90
C SER A 113 20.64 6.27 -8.00
N ASN A 114 19.74 7.22 -7.74
CA ASN A 114 18.69 7.65 -8.66
C ASN A 114 19.06 8.86 -9.53
N GLU A 115 20.16 9.56 -9.22
CA GLU A 115 20.59 10.77 -9.93
C GLU A 115 20.84 10.51 -11.42
N LYS A 116 21.53 9.40 -11.75
CA LYS A 116 21.90 9.04 -13.13
C LYS A 116 20.89 8.12 -13.83
N ARG A 117 19.79 7.76 -13.16
CA ARG A 117 18.81 6.82 -13.70
C ARG A 117 17.66 7.57 -14.35
N CYS A 118 17.28 7.10 -15.54
CA CYS A 118 16.05 7.54 -16.20
C CYS A 118 14.83 7.26 -15.31
N PHE A 119 13.75 8.02 -15.49
CA PHE A 119 12.54 7.96 -14.66
C PHE A 119 12.00 6.54 -14.46
N LEU A 120 12.04 5.70 -15.50
CA LEU A 120 11.57 4.31 -15.47
C LEU A 120 12.49 3.36 -14.67
N ASN A 121 13.78 3.69 -14.53
CA ASN A 121 14.77 2.87 -13.84
C ASN A 121 15.08 3.36 -12.42
N LYS A 122 14.40 4.42 -11.96
CA LYS A 122 14.58 4.91 -10.59
C LYS A 122 14.12 3.86 -9.58
N ILE A 123 14.91 3.68 -8.54
CA ILE A 123 14.56 2.87 -7.37
C ILE A 123 13.43 3.61 -6.66
N VAL A 124 12.26 2.99 -6.64
CA VAL A 124 11.05 3.53 -6.01
C VAL A 124 10.84 2.83 -4.66
N THR A 125 10.47 3.59 -3.64
CA THR A 125 10.13 3.04 -2.33
C THR A 125 8.86 2.19 -2.41
N TYR A 126 8.80 1.10 -1.64
CA TYR A 126 7.58 0.30 -1.45
C TYR A 126 6.34 1.16 -1.11
N GLY A 127 6.55 2.24 -0.33
CA GLY A 127 5.61 3.34 -0.10
C GLY A 127 4.79 3.73 -1.33
N THR A 128 5.50 4.14 -2.37
CA THR A 128 4.91 4.71 -3.57
C THR A 128 4.27 3.62 -4.43
N LEU A 129 4.91 2.46 -4.57
CA LEU A 129 4.39 1.37 -5.40
C LEU A 129 3.03 0.87 -4.90
N PHE A 130 2.89 0.61 -3.60
CA PHE A 130 1.63 0.11 -3.05
C PHE A 130 0.49 1.13 -3.20
N ARG A 131 0.77 2.41 -2.93
CA ARG A 131 -0.21 3.50 -3.11
C ARG A 131 -0.65 3.64 -4.56
N SER A 132 0.27 3.52 -5.51
CA SER A 132 -0.06 3.51 -6.94
C SER A 132 -0.97 2.35 -7.29
N ILE A 133 -0.71 1.14 -6.77
CA ILE A 133 -1.56 -0.04 -6.99
C ILE A 133 -2.97 0.22 -6.45
N PHE A 134 -3.11 0.69 -5.22
CA PHE A 134 -4.42 1.01 -4.63
C PHE A 134 -5.17 2.07 -5.45
N LEU A 135 -4.48 3.12 -5.90
CA LEU A 135 -5.08 4.17 -6.72
C LEU A 135 -5.54 3.64 -8.07
N ILE A 136 -4.70 2.89 -8.78
CA ILE A 136 -5.03 2.33 -10.10
C ILE A 136 -6.23 1.39 -10.00
N SER A 137 -6.23 0.48 -9.03
CA SER A 137 -7.33 -0.46 -8.84
C SER A 137 -8.63 0.22 -8.37
N GLY A 138 -8.54 1.26 -7.55
CA GLY A 138 -9.70 2.10 -7.21
C GLY A 138 -10.26 2.85 -8.43
N VAL A 139 -9.41 3.37 -9.31
CA VAL A 139 -9.83 4.00 -10.57
C VAL A 139 -10.49 2.98 -11.49
N ILE A 140 -9.94 1.77 -11.62
CA ILE A 140 -10.55 0.67 -12.38
C ILE A 140 -11.94 0.32 -11.80
N GLY A 141 -12.08 0.26 -10.47
CA GLY A 141 -13.37 0.07 -9.81
C GLY A 141 -14.37 1.16 -10.16
N ALA A 142 -13.96 2.43 -10.11
CA ALA A 142 -14.81 3.57 -10.45
C ALA A 142 -15.24 3.56 -11.93
N LEU A 143 -14.33 3.22 -12.85
CA LEU A 143 -14.66 3.03 -14.27
C LEU A 143 -15.64 1.85 -14.45
N GLY A 144 -15.48 0.78 -13.69
CA GLY A 144 -16.41 -0.35 -13.68
C GLY A 144 -17.83 0.04 -13.28
N VAL A 145 -17.99 0.93 -12.28
CA VAL A 145 -19.31 1.49 -11.91
C VAL A 145 -19.96 2.18 -13.11
N ILE A 146 -19.21 3.01 -13.84
CA ILE A 146 -19.71 3.72 -15.03
C ILE A 146 -20.12 2.71 -16.11
N VAL A 147 -19.30 1.70 -16.38
CA VAL A 147 -19.59 0.66 -17.39
C VAL A 147 -20.88 -0.08 -17.05
N PHE A 148 -21.05 -0.57 -15.82
CA PHE A 148 -22.28 -1.25 -15.42
C PHE A 148 -23.50 -0.33 -15.41
N PHE A 149 -23.33 0.95 -15.07
CA PHE A 149 -24.41 1.93 -15.16
C PHE A 149 -24.87 2.15 -16.60
N LEU A 150 -23.93 2.24 -17.56
CA LEU A 150 -24.25 2.33 -18.99
C LEU A 150 -24.95 1.08 -19.53
N ILE A 151 -24.60 -0.10 -19.00
CA ILE A 151 -25.30 -1.36 -19.31
C ILE A 151 -26.75 -1.32 -18.82
N ILE A 152 -26.99 -0.83 -17.59
CA ILE A 152 -28.33 -0.70 -17.00
C ILE A 152 -29.20 0.26 -17.84
N MET A 153 -28.61 1.35 -18.32
CA MET A 153 -29.28 2.35 -19.16
C MET A 153 -29.44 1.91 -20.64
N GLU A 154 -29.12 0.64 -20.95
CA GLU A 154 -29.19 0.04 -22.30
C GLU A 154 -28.34 0.71 -23.39
N TYR A 155 -27.46 1.66 -23.03
CA TYR A 155 -26.50 2.25 -23.97
C TYR A 155 -25.44 1.25 -24.45
N ILE A 156 -25.17 0.21 -23.65
CA ILE A 156 -24.24 -0.87 -23.97
C ILE A 156 -24.99 -2.19 -23.99
N ILE A 157 -24.94 -2.90 -25.12
CA ILE A 157 -25.48 -4.24 -25.26
C ILE A 157 -24.39 -5.24 -24.89
N LEU A 158 -24.54 -5.89 -23.75
CA LEU A 158 -23.86 -7.15 -23.45
C LEU A 158 -24.26 -8.16 -24.54
N LYS A 159 -23.27 -8.65 -25.28
CA LYS A 159 -23.43 -9.65 -26.33
C LYS A 159 -23.56 -11.05 -25.74
#